data_AF-A0A353R8K7-F1
#
_entry.id   AF-A0A353R8K7-F1
#
_cell.length_a   1.000
_cell.length_b   1.000
_cell.length_c   1.000
_cell.angle_alpha   90.00
_cell.angle_beta   90.00
_cell.angle_gamma   90.00
#
_symmetry.space_group_name_H-M   'P 1'
#
loop_
_entity.id
_entity.type
_entity.pdbx_description
1 polymer ?
#
loop_
_entity_poly.entity_id
_entity_poly.type
_entity_poly.pdbx_seq_one_letter_code
_entity_poly.pdbx_strand_id
1 'polypeptide(L)' 'LQEVPHSGPSCLFAFTREAEGNQVLALFNFSSQPVSFQLTGSQTEGTYTDWNGADQYSIDARLNWDLEPYGYRLLTLE' A
#
# COMPACT_ATOMS: atom_id res chain seq x y z
N LEU A 1 -11.05 -0.37 -9.40
CA LEU A 1 -10.48 0.00 -8.09
C LEU A 1 -11.02 -0.99 -7.08
N GLN A 2 -10.14 -1.56 -6.27
CA GLN A 2 -10.50 -2.55 -5.26
C GLN A 2 -9.86 -2.13 -3.94
N GLU A 3 -10.67 -1.93 -2.91
CA GLU A 3 -10.16 -1.63 -1.57
C GLU A 3 -9.37 -2.83 -1.01
N VAL A 4 -8.30 -2.54 -0.27
CA VAL A 4 -7.45 -3.55 0.36
C VAL A 4 -7.69 -3.53 1.88
N PRO A 5 -8.15 -4.64 2.47
CA PRO A 5 -8.31 -4.75 3.92
C PRO A 5 -6.98 -4.55 4.66
N HIS A 6 -7.03 -3.89 5.82
CA HIS A 6 -5.86 -3.61 6.65
C HIS A 6 -6.19 -3.61 8.15
N SER A 7 -5.15 -3.75 8.98
CA SER A 7 -5.27 -3.70 10.46
C SER A 7 -5.25 -2.28 11.05
N GLY A 8 -4.92 -1.28 10.23
CA GLY A 8 -4.74 0.10 10.70
C GLY A 8 -6.04 0.88 10.98
N PRO A 9 -5.94 2.09 11.56
CA PRO A 9 -7.08 2.95 11.90
C PRO A 9 -7.90 3.40 10.67
N SER A 10 -9.11 3.93 10.91
CA SER A 10 -10.03 4.40 9.87
C SER A 10 -9.54 5.64 9.08
N CYS A 11 -8.45 6.28 9.51
CA CYS A 11 -7.80 7.35 8.74
C CYS A 11 -6.89 6.83 7.63
N LEU A 12 -6.65 5.52 7.57
CA LEU A 12 -5.96 4.87 6.47
C LEU A 12 -6.92 4.49 5.36
N PHE A 13 -6.43 4.59 4.14
CA PHE A 13 -7.09 4.03 2.97
C PHE A 13 -6.07 3.32 2.09
N ALA A 14 -6.37 2.08 1.74
CA ALA A 14 -5.54 1.26 0.86
C ALA A 14 -6.40 0.69 -0.27
N PHE A 15 -5.89 0.75 -1.50
CA PHE A 15 -6.58 0.16 -2.64
C PHE A 15 -5.60 -0.28 -3.74
N THR A 16 -6.05 -1.20 -4.57
CA THR A 16 -5.41 -1.54 -5.84
C THR A 16 -6.18 -1.01 -7.04
N ARG A 17 -5.46 -0.72 -8.11
CA ARG A 17 -6.00 -0.46 -9.44
C ARG A 17 -5.21 -1.30 -10.44
N GLU A 18 -5.93 -2.11 -11.22
CA GLU A 18 -5.36 -2.91 -12.28
C GLU A 18 -5.79 -2.39 -13.66
N ALA A 19 -4.86 -2.41 -14.61
CA ALA A 19 -5.11 -2.11 -16.01
C ALA A 19 -4.06 -2.81 -16.90
N GLU A 20 -4.50 -3.59 -17.87
CA GLU A 20 -3.63 -4.21 -18.89
C GLU A 20 -2.47 -5.03 -18.29
N GLY A 21 -2.73 -5.77 -17.20
CA GLY A 21 -1.73 -6.57 -16.50
C GLY A 21 -0.89 -5.81 -15.47
N ASN A 22 -0.89 -4.47 -15.52
CA ASN A 22 -0.23 -3.63 -14.52
C ASN A 22 -1.12 -3.46 -13.30
N GLN A 23 -0.51 -3.42 -12.12
CA GLN A 23 -1.17 -3.19 -10.86
C GLN A 23 -0.51 -2.03 -10.10
N VAL A 24 -1.34 -1.11 -9.62
CA VAL A 24 -0.95 -0.05 -8.68
C VAL A 24 -1.51 -0.40 -7.32
N LEU A 25 -0.67 -0.43 -6.29
CA LEU A 25 -1.07 -0.42 -4.89
C LEU A 25 -0.86 0.99 -4.32
N ALA A 26 -1.92 1.56 -3.76
CA ALA A 26 -1.89 2.89 -3.18
C ALA A 26 -2.28 2.85 -1.70
N LEU A 27 -1.46 3.50 -0.87
CA LEU A 27 -1.61 3.59 0.58
C LEU A 27 -1.62 5.06 0.99
N PHE A 28 -2.63 5.49 1.74
CA PHE A 28 -2.79 6.88 2.19
C PHE A 28 -3.07 6.94 3.68
N ASN A 29 -2.34 7.81 4.39
CA ASN A 29 -2.66 8.26 5.73
C ASN A 29 -3.32 9.64 5.66
N PHE A 30 -4.59 9.76 6.04
CA PHE A 30 -5.30 11.05 6.05
C PHE A 30 -5.23 11.79 7.40
N SER A 31 -4.45 11.29 8.35
CA SER A 31 -4.33 11.89 9.68
C SER A 31 -3.06 12.72 9.86
N SER A 32 -3.08 13.58 10.88
CA SER A 32 -1.91 14.34 11.35
C SER A 32 -0.97 13.52 12.25
N GLN A 33 -1.21 12.22 12.41
CA GLN A 33 -0.40 11.31 13.23
C GLN A 33 0.25 10.26 12.34
N PRO A 34 1.47 9.78 12.67
CA PRO A 34 2.03 8.63 11.99
C PRO A 34 1.17 7.38 12.24
N VAL A 35 1.15 6.47 11.27
CA VAL A 35 0.38 5.23 11.35
C VAL A 35 1.25 4.04 10.97
N SER A 36 1.02 2.93 11.67
CA SER A 36 1.71 1.66 11.48
C SER A 36 0.66 0.56 11.31
N PHE A 37 0.71 -0.21 10.23
CA PHE A 37 -0.34 -1.17 9.89
C PHE A 37 0.14 -2.30 8.98
N GLN A 38 -0.69 -3.34 8.86
CA GLN A 38 -0.49 -4.45 7.93
C GLN A 38 -1.65 -4.54 6.96
N LEU A 39 -1.36 -4.92 5.71
CA LEU A 39 -2.38 -5.34 4.75
C LEU A 39 -2.78 -6.78 5.09
N THR A 40 -4.08 -7.06 5.13
CA THR A 40 -4.61 -8.38 5.52
C THR A 40 -5.23 -9.13 4.35
N GLY A 41 -5.32 -8.50 3.18
CA GLY A 41 -5.73 -9.14 1.93
C GLY A 41 -4.54 -9.73 1.17
N SER A 42 -4.68 -10.95 0.65
CA SER A 42 -3.62 -11.61 -0.14
C SER A 42 -3.51 -11.10 -1.57
N GLN A 43 -4.45 -10.28 -2.05
CA GLN A 43 -4.43 -9.71 -3.41
C GLN A 43 -3.29 -8.72 -3.66
N THR A 44 -2.55 -8.33 -2.62
CA THR A 44 -1.39 -7.43 -2.71
C THR A 44 -0.05 -8.13 -2.61
N GLU A 45 -0.02 -9.46 -2.45
CA GLU A 45 1.25 -10.20 -2.38
C GLU A 45 2.00 -10.12 -3.72
N GLY A 46 3.30 -9.80 -3.67
CA GLY A 46 4.11 -9.63 -4.88
C GLY A 46 5.35 -8.76 -4.66
N THR A 47 6.16 -8.61 -5.70
CA THR A 47 7.34 -7.72 -5.69
C THR A 47 7.02 -6.45 -6.44
N TYR A 48 6.89 -5.34 -5.74
CA TYR A 48 6.52 -4.06 -6.30
C TYR A 48 7.72 -3.12 -6.35
N THR A 49 7.68 -2.15 -7.26
CA THR A 49 8.62 -1.04 -7.30
C THR A 49 7.91 0.22 -6.82
N ASP A 50 8.58 1.08 -6.06
CA ASP A 50 8.05 2.41 -5.77
C ASP A 50 7.84 3.18 -7.08
N TRP A 51 6.75 3.93 -7.19
CA TRP A 51 6.43 4.70 -8.39
C TRP A 51 7.55 5.68 -8.80
N ASN A 52 8.37 6.13 -7.83
CA ASN A 52 9.51 7.00 -8.08
C ASN A 52 10.79 6.23 -8.49
N GLY A 53 10.73 4.91 -8.55
CA GLY A 53 11.80 4.00 -8.98
C GLY A 53 12.93 3.80 -7.97
N ALA A 54 12.79 4.29 -6.74
CA ALA A 54 13.88 4.27 -5.76
C ALA A 54 14.04 2.91 -5.05
N ASP A 55 12.91 2.26 -4.74
CA ASP A 55 12.89 1.09 -3.86
C ASP A 55 12.06 -0.06 -4.43
N GLN A 56 12.42 -1.29 -4.07
CA GLN A 56 11.61 -2.48 -4.30
C GLN A 56 11.09 -3.06 -2.98
N TYR A 57 9.84 -3.50 -2.99
CA TYR A 57 9.13 -4.06 -1.85
C TYR A 57 8.64 -5.46 -2.17
N SER A 58 9.10 -6.45 -1.40
CA SER A 58 8.48 -7.77 -1.36
C SER A 58 7.33 -7.71 -0.36
N ILE A 59 6.10 -7.67 -0.86
CA ILE A 59 4.89 -7.55 -0.06
C ILE A 59 4.36 -8.95 0.25
N ASP A 60 4.22 -9.25 1.53
CA ASP A 60 3.50 -10.40 2.06
C ASP A 60 2.61 -9.97 3.24
N ALA A 61 1.81 -10.90 3.78
CA ALA A 61 0.92 -10.63 4.91
C ALA A 61 1.65 -10.23 6.23
N ARG A 62 2.98 -10.29 6.28
CA ARG A 62 3.79 -9.95 7.47
C ARG A 62 4.42 -8.55 7.36
N LEU A 63 4.46 -7.97 6.16
CA LEU A 63 5.04 -6.66 5.94
C LEU A 63 4.26 -5.59 6.71
N ASN A 64 4.98 -4.88 7.57
CA ASN A 64 4.47 -3.74 8.30
C ASN A 64 4.75 -2.46 7.52
N TRP A 65 3.74 -1.62 7.38
CA TRP A 65 3.81 -0.33 6.70
C TRP A 65 3.81 0.79 7.73
N ASP A 66 4.74 1.72 7.56
CA ASP A 66 4.78 2.96 8.32
C ASP A 66 4.57 4.14 7.36
N LEU A 67 3.58 4.97 7.65
CA LEU A 67 3.31 6.21 6.91
C LEU A 67 3.35 7.40 7.86
N GLU A 68 4.09 8.42 7.43
CA GLU A 68 4.14 9.73 8.08
C GLU A 68 2.76 10.41 8.11
N PRO A 69 2.55 11.44 8.96
CA PRO A 69 1.38 12.31 8.89
C PRO A 69 1.12 12.80 7.46
N TYR A 70 -0.12 12.62 6.97
CA TYR A 70 -0.52 12.94 5.59
C TYR A 70 0.32 12.26 4.49
N GLY A 71 1.10 11.24 4.86
CA GLY A 71 1.97 10.50 3.97
C GLY A 71 1.20 9.54 3.07
N TYR A 72 1.82 9.21 1.94
CA TYR A 72 1.30 8.23 1.01
C TYR A 72 2.43 7.39 0.41
N ARG A 73 2.07 6.24 -0.13
CA ARG A 73 2.96 5.39 -0.92
C ARG A 73 2.21 4.83 -2.11
N LEU A 74 2.83 4.88 -3.28
CA LEU A 74 2.32 4.28 -4.52
C LEU A 74 3.34 3.29 -5.03
N LEU A 75 2.90 2.08 -5.29
CA LEU A 75 3.75 0.98 -5.72
C LEU A 75 3.18 0.39 -7.01
N THR A 76 4.06 0.01 -7.93
CA THR A 76 3.70 -0.59 -9.21
C THR A 76 4.24 -2.00 -9.33
N LEU A 77 3.42 -2.87 -9.90
CA LEU A 77 3.76 -4.21 -10.35
C LEU A 77 3.43 -4.26 -11.84
N GLU A 78 4.44 -4.57 -12.65
CA GLU A 78 4.35 -4.72 -14.11
C GLU A 78 4.34 -6.20 -14.50
#